data_AF-A0A174W3L1-F1
#
_entry.id   AF-A0A174W3L1-F1
#
_cell.length_a   1.000
_cell.length_b   1.000
_cell.length_c   1.000
_cell.angle_alpha   90.00
_cell.angle_beta   90.00
_cell.angle_gamma   90.00
#
_symmetry.space_group_name_H-M   'P 1'
#
loop_
_entity.id
_entity.type
_entity.pdbx_description
1 polymer ?
#
loop_
_entity_poly.entity_id
_entity_poly.type
_entity_poly.pdbx_seq_one_letter_code
_entity_poly.pdbx_strand_id
1 'polypeptide(L)'
;MKHLNMGSEDAPKWYFATTILINGEEQEIIPAFTDYSIRRKCLEKNKTYESIDKSKLLPTVFCFCDAKPFYAENVPLYDYVGSKIGNLPDNAPAVMVYLDKADNVNLLGLTDEPLQAELVECDSVADAYHRVATTAYLSQCPSKDEWIGYAGIVTGDELLLNIRKFGIMYSMSGTAVQGYFGISTTVSLLQSKALAMSSSLFKEEYRTYAQAEQLMKATVQAFGVKAAKQTRYIKAINYGISEYGFATVCDVLNSIEATEKLRIEAAKCEDKISCIQHLIIERVIEMRNAQQQ
;
A
#
# COMPACT_ATOMS: atom_id res chain seq x y z
N MET A 1 -20.86 15.41 8.87
CA MET A 1 -21.85 14.62 9.63
C MET A 1 -22.32 15.40 10.83
N LYS A 2 -23.60 15.25 11.16
CA LYS A 2 -24.25 15.92 12.28
C LYS A 2 -24.79 14.90 13.28
N HIS A 3 -24.95 15.36 14.53
CA HIS A 3 -25.54 14.58 15.60
C HIS A 3 -27.05 14.85 15.64
N LEU A 4 -27.84 13.79 15.64
CA LEU A 4 -29.29 13.84 15.76
C LEU A 4 -29.72 13.18 17.06
N ASN A 5 -30.50 13.89 17.89
CA ASN A 5 -31.16 13.27 19.03
C ASN A 5 -32.50 12.67 18.58
N MET A 6 -32.64 11.36 18.68
CA MET A 6 -33.84 10.58 18.38
C MET A 6 -34.44 9.93 19.64
N GLY A 7 -33.98 10.34 20.82
CA GLY A 7 -34.55 9.97 22.12
C GLY A 7 -35.50 11.04 22.65
N SER A 8 -36.10 10.78 23.81
CA SER A 8 -36.86 11.80 24.54
C SER A 8 -35.92 12.78 25.25
N GLU A 9 -36.46 13.88 25.77
CA GLU A 9 -35.70 14.82 26.62
C GLU A 9 -35.06 14.11 27.82
N ASP A 10 -35.78 13.17 28.43
CA ASP A 10 -35.33 12.41 29.61
C ASP A 10 -34.41 11.22 29.28
N ALA A 11 -34.34 10.80 28.01
CA ALA A 11 -33.53 9.66 27.56
C ALA A 11 -33.01 9.89 26.13
N PRO A 12 -32.06 10.83 25.94
CA PRO A 12 -31.57 11.18 24.62
C PRO A 12 -30.83 10.02 23.96
N LYS A 13 -31.04 9.84 22.65
CA LYS A 13 -30.34 8.86 21.82
C LYS A 13 -29.74 9.56 20.64
N TRP A 14 -28.41 9.67 20.65
CA TRP A 14 -27.68 10.40 19.62
C TRP A 14 -27.23 9.46 18.51
N TYR A 15 -27.57 9.79 17.27
CA TYR A 15 -27.13 9.11 16.07
C TYR A 15 -26.39 10.08 15.15
N PHE A 16 -25.47 9.55 14.36
CA PHE A 16 -24.82 10.32 13.31
C PHE A 16 -25.68 10.26 12.05
N ALA A 17 -25.93 11.42 11.46
CA ALA A 17 -26.55 11.54 10.15
C ALA A 17 -25.65 12.28 9.17
N THR A 18 -25.87 11.98 7.90
CA THR A 18 -25.16 12.60 6.78
C THR A 18 -26.16 12.85 5.65
N THR A 19 -25.95 13.91 4.89
CA THR A 19 -26.69 14.14 3.65
C THR A 19 -25.97 13.46 2.50
N ILE A 20 -26.70 12.65 1.74
CA ILE A 20 -26.22 12.02 0.51
C ILE A 20 -26.94 12.61 -0.70
N LEU A 21 -26.30 12.58 -1.86
CA LEU A 21 -26.87 12.96 -3.15
C LEU A 21 -27.08 11.69 -3.98
N ILE A 22 -28.33 11.33 -4.22
CA ILE A 22 -28.70 10.19 -5.09
C ILE A 22 -29.45 10.76 -6.28
N ASN A 23 -28.98 10.50 -7.51
CA ASN A 23 -29.62 10.96 -8.75
C ASN A 23 -29.91 12.49 -8.79
N GLY A 24 -29.12 13.29 -8.09
CA GLY A 24 -29.30 14.75 -7.99
C GLY A 24 -30.26 15.22 -6.89
N GLU A 25 -30.84 14.31 -6.12
CA GLU A 25 -31.70 14.63 -4.97
C GLU A 25 -30.94 14.44 -3.66
N GLU A 26 -31.00 15.44 -2.79
CA GLU A 26 -30.42 15.37 -1.45
C GLU A 26 -31.35 14.58 -0.52
N GLN A 27 -30.76 13.61 0.17
CA GLN A 27 -31.45 12.80 1.16
C GLN A 27 -30.63 12.73 2.44
N GLU A 28 -31.26 12.98 3.58
CA GLU A 28 -30.65 12.74 4.88
C GLU A 28 -30.80 11.26 5.28
N ILE A 29 -29.70 10.66 5.72
CA ILE A 29 -29.68 9.26 6.16
C ILE A 29 -28.92 9.08 7.47
N ILE A 30 -29.21 7.99 8.16
CA ILE A 30 -28.36 7.43 9.23
C ILE A 30 -27.52 6.30 8.59
N PRO A 31 -26.22 6.52 8.34
CA PRO A 31 -25.36 5.46 7.83
C PRO A 31 -25.16 4.38 8.90
N ALA A 32 -25.45 3.14 8.51
CA ALA A 32 -25.38 1.96 9.36
C ALA A 32 -24.26 1.02 8.94
N PHE A 33 -23.72 0.31 9.93
CA PHE A 33 -22.64 -0.66 9.83
C PHE A 33 -23.07 -1.97 10.48
N THR A 34 -22.39 -3.06 10.14
CA THR A 34 -22.63 -4.36 10.79
C THR A 34 -21.32 -4.93 11.33
N ASP A 35 -21.39 -6.06 12.01
CA ASP A 35 -20.21 -6.82 12.45
C ASP A 35 -19.33 -7.34 11.28
N TYR A 36 -19.86 -7.31 10.05
CA TYR A 36 -19.15 -7.69 8.83
C TYR A 36 -18.55 -6.49 8.07
N SER A 37 -18.79 -5.26 8.53
CA SER A 37 -18.23 -4.05 7.91
C SER A 37 -16.70 -4.03 7.99
N ILE A 38 -16.07 -3.45 6.97
CA ILE A 38 -14.60 -3.30 6.94
C ILE A 38 -14.18 -2.38 8.07
N ARG A 39 -13.22 -2.84 8.89
CA ARG A 39 -12.70 -2.05 10.02
C ARG A 39 -12.04 -0.77 9.52
N ARG A 40 -12.63 0.37 9.89
CA ARG A 40 -12.08 1.71 9.66
C ARG A 40 -10.78 1.93 10.43
N LYS A 41 -9.84 2.65 9.82
CA LYS A 41 -8.56 3.01 10.43
C LYS A 41 -8.76 4.12 11.46
N CYS A 42 -8.08 4.00 12.61
CA CYS A 42 -7.98 5.10 13.56
C CYS A 42 -6.91 6.09 13.06
N LEU A 43 -7.35 7.09 12.28
CA LEU A 43 -6.46 8.07 11.64
C LEU A 43 -5.92 9.11 12.62
N GLU A 44 -6.59 9.35 13.73
CA GLU A 44 -6.18 10.32 14.77
C GLU A 44 -4.82 10.01 15.38
N LYS A 45 -4.36 8.76 15.33
CA LYS A 45 -3.05 8.33 15.85
C LYS A 45 -1.94 8.42 14.79
N ASN A 46 -2.26 8.83 13.57
CA ASN A 46 -1.32 8.85 12.46
C ASN A 46 -0.73 10.26 12.26
N LYS A 47 0.56 10.44 12.57
CA LYS A 47 1.24 11.74 12.40
C LYS A 47 1.20 12.30 10.98
N THR A 48 1.12 11.43 9.97
CA THR A 48 0.98 11.86 8.58
C THR A 48 -0.41 12.44 8.30
N TYR A 49 -1.45 11.98 9.01
CA TYR A 49 -2.82 12.41 8.78
C TYR A 49 -3.02 13.91 9.03
N GLU A 50 -2.35 14.48 10.04
CA GLU A 50 -2.41 15.91 10.34
C GLU A 50 -1.86 16.80 9.22
N SER A 51 -0.93 16.28 8.41
CA SER A 51 -0.28 17.03 7.34
C SER A 51 -0.85 16.75 5.94
N ILE A 52 -1.91 15.94 5.82
CA ILE A 52 -2.55 15.64 4.53
C ILE A 52 -3.34 16.86 4.06
N ASP A 53 -3.08 17.29 2.83
CA ASP A 53 -3.94 18.23 2.12
C ASP A 53 -5.24 17.54 1.67
N LYS A 54 -6.30 17.71 2.47
CA LYS A 54 -7.63 17.11 2.20
C LYS A 54 -8.25 17.62 0.90
N SER A 55 -7.82 18.76 0.36
CA SER A 55 -8.30 19.27 -0.93
C SER A 55 -7.85 18.41 -2.11
N LYS A 56 -6.88 17.50 -1.91
CA LYS A 56 -6.38 16.56 -2.92
C LYS A 56 -7.09 15.21 -2.91
N LEU A 57 -8.11 15.03 -2.06
CA LEU A 57 -8.96 13.85 -2.10
C LEU A 57 -9.69 13.81 -3.45
N LEU A 58 -9.56 12.69 -4.16
CA LEU A 58 -10.32 12.49 -5.39
C LEU A 58 -11.80 12.28 -5.05
N PRO A 59 -12.73 12.76 -5.90
CA PRO A 59 -14.15 12.45 -5.74
C PRO A 59 -14.39 10.94 -5.68
N THR A 60 -15.34 10.51 -4.86
CA THR A 60 -15.78 9.12 -4.76
C THR A 60 -17.29 9.07 -4.67
N VAL A 61 -17.86 7.92 -5.06
CA VAL A 61 -19.27 7.62 -4.90
C VAL A 61 -19.41 6.63 -3.76
N PHE A 62 -20.21 6.95 -2.75
CA PHE A 62 -20.53 6.06 -1.63
C PHE A 62 -21.65 5.11 -2.03
N CYS A 63 -21.54 3.84 -1.67
CA CYS A 63 -22.58 2.84 -1.99
C CYS A 63 -23.34 2.51 -0.72
N PHE A 64 -24.66 2.61 -0.78
CA PHE A 64 -25.55 2.30 0.33
C PHE A 64 -26.59 1.25 -0.09
N CYS A 65 -27.09 0.49 0.86
CA CYS A 65 -28.20 -0.45 0.70
C CYS A 65 -29.30 -0.11 1.71
N ASP A 66 -30.56 -0.36 1.35
CA ASP A 66 -31.68 -0.31 2.30
C ASP A 66 -31.42 -1.29 3.47
N ALA A 67 -31.80 -0.90 4.69
CA ALA A 67 -31.65 -1.72 5.89
C ALA A 67 -32.64 -2.90 5.98
N LYS A 68 -33.70 -2.94 5.16
CA LYS A 68 -34.74 -3.98 5.18
C LYS A 68 -34.21 -5.43 5.18
N PRO A 69 -33.26 -5.83 4.29
CA PRO A 69 -32.75 -7.21 4.29
C PRO A 69 -32.07 -7.57 5.61
N PHE A 70 -31.36 -6.62 6.21
CA PHE A 70 -30.64 -6.80 7.47
C PHE A 70 -31.59 -6.98 8.65
N TYR A 71 -32.67 -6.20 8.70
CA TYR A 71 -33.72 -6.39 9.71
C TYR A 71 -34.45 -7.73 9.53
N ALA A 72 -34.76 -8.12 8.29
CA ALA A 72 -35.44 -9.39 7.99
C ALA A 72 -34.60 -10.60 8.44
N GLU A 73 -33.28 -10.51 8.31
CA GLU A 73 -32.33 -11.56 8.71
C GLU A 73 -31.82 -11.42 10.16
N ASN A 74 -32.38 -10.49 10.95
CA ASN A 74 -31.98 -10.20 12.34
C ASN A 74 -30.50 -9.82 12.52
N VAL A 75 -29.90 -9.17 11.53
CA VAL A 75 -28.52 -8.65 11.62
C VAL A 75 -28.51 -7.32 12.37
N PRO A 76 -27.72 -7.19 13.45
CA PRO A 76 -27.64 -5.93 14.19
C PRO A 76 -26.98 -4.85 13.35
N LEU A 77 -27.56 -3.64 13.41
CA LEU A 77 -27.01 -2.45 12.79
C LEU A 77 -26.41 -1.53 13.86
N TYR A 78 -25.30 -0.90 13.54
CA TYR A 78 -24.58 0.03 14.39
C TYR A 78 -24.41 1.36 13.68
N ASP A 79 -24.40 2.45 14.45
CA ASP A 79 -24.15 3.79 13.92
C ASP A 79 -22.66 4.04 13.66
N TYR A 80 -22.33 5.27 13.25
CA TYR A 80 -20.95 5.67 12.94
C TYR A 80 -19.96 5.46 14.09
N VAL A 81 -20.38 5.52 15.36
CA VAL A 81 -19.52 5.34 16.53
C VAL A 81 -19.59 3.93 17.12
N GLY A 82 -20.39 3.03 16.54
CA GLY A 82 -20.53 1.64 16.95
C GLY A 82 -21.66 1.40 17.96
N SER A 83 -22.54 2.39 18.18
CA SER A 83 -23.73 2.21 19.01
C SER A 83 -24.80 1.45 18.24
N LYS A 84 -25.42 0.44 18.85
CA LYS A 84 -26.49 -0.33 18.21
C LYS A 84 -27.67 0.58 17.88
N ILE A 85 -28.11 0.56 16.62
CA ILE A 85 -29.31 1.25 16.15
C ILE A 85 -30.51 0.42 16.61
N GLY A 86 -31.39 1.06 17.38
CA GLY A 86 -32.64 0.46 17.86
C GLY A 86 -33.84 0.96 17.07
N ASN A 87 -35.03 0.80 17.63
CA ASN A 87 -36.24 1.38 17.05
C ASN A 87 -36.14 2.91 17.05
N LEU A 88 -36.30 3.49 15.87
CA LEU A 88 -36.32 4.92 15.63
C LEU A 88 -37.77 5.42 15.51
N PRO A 89 -38.04 6.70 15.82
CA PRO A 89 -39.35 7.29 15.58
C PRO A 89 -39.66 7.41 14.08
N ASP A 90 -40.94 7.50 13.71
CA ASP A 90 -41.38 7.52 12.30
C ASP A 90 -40.82 8.68 11.47
N ASN A 91 -40.43 9.78 12.13
CA ASN A 91 -39.83 10.95 11.50
C ASN A 91 -38.30 10.87 11.38
N ALA A 92 -37.67 9.77 11.79
CA ALA A 92 -36.24 9.61 11.69
C ALA A 92 -35.77 9.49 10.22
N PRO A 93 -34.56 9.97 9.89
CA PRO A 93 -33.97 9.72 8.59
C PRO A 93 -33.85 8.22 8.30
N ALA A 94 -33.86 7.86 7.02
CA ALA A 94 -33.73 6.47 6.61
C ALA A 94 -32.39 5.88 7.08
N VAL A 95 -32.45 4.68 7.66
CA VAL A 95 -31.25 3.90 7.99
C VAL A 95 -30.78 3.21 6.72
N MET A 96 -29.54 3.48 6.30
CA MET A 96 -28.95 2.86 5.12
C MET A 96 -27.63 2.20 5.47
N VAL A 97 -27.49 0.92 5.10
CA VAL A 97 -26.27 0.17 5.36
C VAL A 97 -25.20 0.59 4.36
N TYR A 98 -24.05 0.99 4.88
CA TYR A 98 -22.90 1.34 4.06
C TYR A 98 -22.24 0.09 3.48
N LEU A 99 -22.14 0.02 2.16
CA LEU A 99 -21.41 -1.04 1.47
C LEU A 99 -19.95 -0.61 1.32
N ASP A 100 -19.12 -1.06 2.26
CA ASP A 100 -17.72 -0.63 2.35
C ASP A 100 -16.93 -0.90 1.06
N LYS A 101 -16.27 0.13 0.51
CA LYS A 101 -15.30 -0.03 -0.58
C LYS A 101 -13.90 0.36 -0.14
N ALA A 102 -12.90 -0.27 -0.75
CA ALA A 102 -11.50 -0.06 -0.39
C ALA A 102 -11.04 1.40 -0.59
N ASP A 103 -11.63 2.12 -1.53
CA ASP A 103 -11.30 3.51 -1.88
C ASP A 103 -11.92 4.54 -0.93
N ASN A 104 -13.05 4.23 -0.27
CA ASN A 104 -13.82 5.21 0.51
C ASN A 104 -14.16 4.79 1.95
N VAL A 105 -13.79 3.58 2.40
CA VAL A 105 -14.07 3.10 3.77
C VAL A 105 -13.63 4.08 4.87
N ASN A 106 -12.54 4.82 4.66
CA ASN A 106 -12.03 5.79 5.64
C ASN A 106 -12.47 7.24 5.36
N LEU A 107 -13.26 7.49 4.32
CA LEU A 107 -13.62 8.85 3.87
C LEU A 107 -14.92 9.36 4.47
N LEU A 108 -15.77 8.48 5.02
CA LEU A 108 -16.99 8.90 5.67
C LEU A 108 -16.68 9.81 6.87
N GLY A 109 -17.26 11.02 6.88
CA GLY A 109 -16.98 12.05 7.87
C GLY A 109 -15.71 12.87 7.62
N LEU A 110 -14.97 12.61 6.54
CA LEU A 110 -13.81 13.40 6.13
C LEU A 110 -14.07 14.30 4.92
N THR A 111 -15.05 13.95 4.09
CA THR A 111 -15.45 14.70 2.90
C THR A 111 -16.63 15.63 3.21
N ASP A 112 -16.73 16.71 2.43
CA ASP A 112 -17.85 17.64 2.53
C ASP A 112 -19.17 16.98 2.09
N GLU A 113 -20.27 17.43 2.70
CA GLU A 113 -21.64 17.00 2.37
C GLU A 113 -22.28 17.98 1.37
N PRO A 114 -23.17 17.52 0.48
CA PRO A 114 -23.71 16.15 0.40
C PRO A 114 -22.74 15.13 -0.23
N LEU A 115 -22.74 13.91 0.30
CA LEU A 115 -21.90 12.81 -0.22
C LEU A 115 -22.51 12.26 -1.52
N GLN A 116 -21.73 12.22 -2.61
CA GLN A 116 -22.16 11.56 -3.84
C GLN A 116 -22.42 10.07 -3.58
N ALA A 117 -23.61 9.58 -3.87
CA ALA A 117 -24.01 8.23 -3.48
C ALA A 117 -24.84 7.48 -4.52
N GLU A 118 -24.74 6.16 -4.47
CA GLU A 118 -25.59 5.23 -5.21
C GLU A 118 -26.29 4.27 -4.23
N LEU A 119 -27.59 4.04 -4.47
CA LEU A 119 -28.36 3.03 -3.77
C LEU A 119 -28.25 1.71 -4.55
N VAL A 120 -27.70 0.70 -3.89
CA VAL A 120 -27.52 -0.64 -4.42
C VAL A 120 -28.62 -1.53 -3.87
N GLU A 121 -29.51 -2.00 -4.75
CA GLU A 121 -30.51 -3.00 -4.39
C GLU A 121 -29.82 -4.32 -4.05
N CYS A 122 -30.11 -4.85 -2.85
CA CYS A 122 -29.61 -6.14 -2.39
C CYS A 122 -30.77 -6.99 -1.89
N ASP A 123 -30.86 -8.23 -2.37
CA ASP A 123 -31.95 -9.14 -2.04
C ASP A 123 -31.82 -9.74 -0.62
N SER A 124 -30.60 -9.78 -0.10
CA SER A 124 -30.24 -10.40 1.17
C SER A 124 -28.96 -9.79 1.74
N VAL A 125 -28.66 -10.09 3.00
CA VAL A 125 -27.37 -9.76 3.62
C VAL A 125 -26.22 -10.44 2.87
N ALA A 126 -26.43 -11.68 2.41
CA ALA A 126 -25.45 -12.42 1.63
C ALA A 126 -25.13 -11.75 0.29
N ASP A 127 -26.13 -11.24 -0.44
CA ASP A 127 -25.91 -10.50 -1.69
C ASP A 127 -25.12 -9.19 -1.43
N ALA A 128 -25.50 -8.43 -0.40
CA ALA A 128 -24.80 -7.21 -0.01
C ALA A 128 -23.30 -7.46 0.22
N TYR A 129 -22.95 -8.48 1.00
CA TYR A 129 -21.54 -8.80 1.26
C TYR A 129 -20.84 -9.53 0.11
N HIS A 130 -21.58 -10.21 -0.76
CA HIS A 130 -21.01 -10.75 -2.00
C HIS A 130 -20.53 -9.62 -2.92
N ARG A 131 -21.29 -8.53 -3.02
CA ARG A 131 -20.91 -7.32 -3.78
C ARG A 131 -19.70 -6.63 -3.17
N VAL A 132 -19.67 -6.47 -1.85
CA VAL A 132 -18.50 -5.93 -1.11
C VAL A 132 -17.26 -6.79 -1.37
N ALA A 133 -17.37 -8.12 -1.20
CA ALA A 133 -16.26 -9.04 -1.40
C ALA A 133 -15.74 -9.04 -2.85
N THR A 134 -16.65 -9.03 -3.83
CA THR A 134 -16.30 -8.98 -5.26
C THR A 134 -15.56 -7.68 -5.58
N THR A 135 -16.06 -6.55 -5.10
CA THR A 135 -15.44 -5.24 -5.29
C THR A 135 -14.07 -5.18 -4.63
N ALA A 136 -13.94 -5.69 -3.40
CA ALA A 136 -12.67 -5.73 -2.67
C ALA A 136 -11.62 -6.62 -3.38
N TYR A 137 -12.03 -7.77 -3.93
CA TYR A 137 -11.13 -8.69 -4.66
C TYR A 137 -10.55 -8.05 -5.92
N LEU A 138 -11.35 -7.26 -6.65
CA LEU A 138 -10.95 -6.59 -7.87
C LEU A 138 -10.30 -5.21 -7.62
N SER A 139 -10.42 -4.65 -6.42
CA SER A 139 -9.84 -3.36 -6.06
C SER A 139 -8.33 -3.47 -5.89
N GLN A 140 -7.58 -2.53 -6.44
CA GLN A 140 -6.13 -2.48 -6.32
C GLN A 140 -5.67 -1.25 -5.54
N CYS A 141 -4.85 -1.48 -4.50
CA CYS A 141 -4.10 -0.42 -3.85
C CYS A 141 -2.76 -0.23 -4.56
N PRO A 142 -2.19 1.00 -4.58
CA PRO A 142 -0.86 1.20 -5.15
C PRO A 142 0.17 0.32 -4.44
N SER A 143 0.93 -0.43 -5.24
CA SER A 143 2.10 -1.19 -4.85
C SER A 143 3.22 -0.26 -4.38
N LYS A 144 4.25 -0.83 -3.74
CA LYS A 144 5.43 -0.06 -3.33
C LYS A 144 6.07 0.68 -4.52
N ASP A 145 6.03 0.08 -5.70
CA ASP A 145 6.65 0.59 -6.92
C ASP A 145 5.92 1.83 -7.43
N GLU A 146 4.60 1.85 -7.28
CA GLU A 146 3.76 3.00 -7.61
C GLU A 146 3.91 4.09 -6.55
N TRP A 147 3.99 3.74 -5.27
CA TRP A 147 4.30 4.69 -4.19
C TRP A 147 5.66 5.37 -4.37
N ILE A 148 6.69 4.66 -4.87
CA ILE A 148 7.97 5.26 -5.26
C ILE A 148 7.76 6.33 -6.33
N GLY A 149 6.96 6.01 -7.36
CA GLY A 149 6.62 6.95 -8.43
C GLY A 149 5.87 8.19 -7.92
N TYR A 150 4.84 7.99 -7.09
CA TYR A 150 4.04 9.07 -6.51
C TYR A 150 4.88 9.98 -5.62
N ALA A 151 5.70 9.41 -4.73
CA ALA A 151 6.61 10.19 -3.91
C ALA A 151 7.59 10.97 -4.79
N GLY A 152 8.22 10.33 -5.79
CA GLY A 152 9.16 10.99 -6.68
C GLY A 152 8.58 12.15 -7.48
N ILE A 153 7.38 12.00 -8.05
CA ILE A 153 6.76 13.07 -8.84
C ILE A 153 6.23 14.22 -7.98
N VAL A 154 5.67 13.92 -6.80
CA VAL A 154 5.13 14.93 -5.89
C VAL A 154 6.24 15.77 -5.27
N THR A 155 7.37 15.15 -4.91
CA THR A 155 8.49 15.86 -4.27
C THR A 155 9.53 16.36 -5.27
N GLY A 156 9.48 15.95 -6.53
CA GLY A 156 10.54 16.20 -7.52
C GLY A 156 11.85 15.47 -7.21
N ASP A 157 11.81 14.35 -6.47
CA ASP A 157 13.02 13.63 -6.05
C ASP A 157 13.57 12.77 -7.20
N GLU A 158 14.72 13.18 -7.74
CA GLU A 158 15.37 12.52 -8.88
C GLU A 158 15.75 11.06 -8.60
N LEU A 159 16.12 10.71 -7.37
CA LEU A 159 16.48 9.33 -7.03
C LEU A 159 15.25 8.42 -7.12
N LEU A 160 14.12 8.83 -6.55
CA LEU A 160 12.86 8.06 -6.63
C LEU A 160 12.37 7.95 -8.08
N LEU A 161 12.49 9.02 -8.87
CA LEU A 161 12.15 8.99 -10.30
C LEU A 161 13.06 8.02 -11.07
N ASN A 162 14.36 8.02 -10.78
CA ASN A 162 15.32 7.08 -11.36
C ASN A 162 15.03 5.63 -10.98
N ILE A 163 14.69 5.36 -9.72
CA ILE A 163 14.27 4.03 -9.25
C ILE A 163 13.00 3.58 -9.98
N ARG A 164 11.99 4.46 -10.13
CA ARG A 164 10.76 4.11 -10.87
C ARG A 164 11.08 3.79 -12.34
N LYS A 165 11.89 4.63 -13.00
CA LYS A 165 12.32 4.41 -14.39
C LYS A 165 13.06 3.09 -14.55
N PHE A 166 13.98 2.78 -13.64
CA PHE A 166 14.75 1.54 -13.66
C PHE A 166 13.85 0.31 -13.47
N GLY A 167 12.89 0.37 -12.53
CA GLY A 167 11.92 -0.71 -12.30
C GLY A 167 11.05 -1.02 -13.53
N ILE A 168 10.59 0.02 -14.25
CA ILE A 168 9.85 -0.14 -15.51
C ILE A 168 10.74 -0.79 -16.58
N MET A 169 11.94 -0.22 -16.80
CA MET A 169 12.87 -0.67 -17.83
C MET A 169 13.24 -2.14 -17.68
N TYR A 170 13.49 -2.59 -16.45
CA TYR A 170 13.91 -3.96 -16.17
C TYR A 170 12.79 -4.87 -15.68
N SER A 171 11.54 -4.39 -15.65
CA SER A 171 10.36 -5.11 -15.13
C SER A 171 10.64 -5.75 -13.77
N MET A 172 11.04 -4.92 -12.81
CA MET A 172 11.54 -5.36 -11.51
C MET A 172 10.78 -4.65 -10.38
N SER A 173 10.52 -5.38 -9.28
CA SER A 173 9.88 -4.78 -8.12
C SER A 173 10.74 -3.68 -7.51
N GLY A 174 10.09 -2.64 -7.00
CA GLY A 174 10.70 -1.47 -6.38
C GLY A 174 11.58 -1.81 -5.18
N THR A 175 11.29 -2.89 -4.45
CA THR A 175 12.19 -3.37 -3.38
C THR A 175 13.51 -3.89 -3.95
N ALA A 176 13.48 -4.64 -5.05
CA ALA A 176 14.70 -5.12 -5.68
C ALA A 176 15.47 -3.96 -6.35
N VAL A 177 14.77 -3.05 -7.03
CA VAL A 177 15.39 -1.87 -7.66
C VAL A 177 16.06 -0.96 -6.63
N GLN A 178 15.40 -0.69 -5.50
CA GLN A 178 16.01 0.06 -4.39
C GLN A 178 17.34 -0.57 -3.94
N GLY A 179 17.40 -1.90 -3.91
CA GLY A 179 18.64 -2.63 -3.63
C GLY A 179 19.77 -2.29 -4.61
N TYR A 180 19.48 -2.09 -5.89
CA TYR A 180 20.48 -1.68 -6.90
C TYR A 180 20.95 -0.24 -6.72
N PHE A 181 20.12 0.63 -6.16
CA PHE A 181 20.52 1.99 -5.77
C PHE A 181 21.18 2.05 -4.38
N GLY A 182 21.21 0.92 -3.66
CA GLY A 182 21.81 0.82 -2.33
C GLY A 182 20.94 1.36 -1.20
N ILE A 183 19.65 1.59 -1.45
CA ILE A 183 18.71 2.14 -0.46
C ILE A 183 17.62 1.13 -0.09
N SER A 184 16.86 1.45 0.96
CA SER A 184 15.63 0.72 1.30
C SER A 184 14.64 1.66 1.98
N THR A 185 13.45 1.83 1.39
CA THR A 185 12.37 2.59 2.04
C THR A 185 11.20 1.69 2.41
N THR A 186 10.40 2.15 3.38
CA THR A 186 9.12 1.54 3.73
C THR A 186 7.99 2.19 2.92
N VAL A 187 6.88 1.48 2.74
CA VAL A 187 5.68 2.06 2.11
C VAL A 187 5.16 3.26 2.90
N SER A 188 5.22 3.21 4.23
CA SER A 188 4.81 4.33 5.10
C SER A 188 5.64 5.60 4.85
N LEU A 189 6.95 5.48 4.67
CA LEU A 189 7.81 6.63 4.32
C LEU A 189 7.48 7.19 2.94
N LEU A 190 7.23 6.33 1.95
CA LEU A 190 6.84 6.78 0.61
C LEU A 190 5.48 7.47 0.62
N GLN A 191 4.52 6.93 1.37
CA GLN A 191 3.20 7.53 1.57
C GLN A 191 3.31 8.91 2.23
N SER A 192 4.08 9.05 3.31
CA SER A 192 4.22 10.35 3.97
C SER A 192 4.78 11.42 3.04
N LYS A 193 5.64 11.05 2.08
CA LYS A 193 6.20 11.96 1.09
C LYS A 193 5.24 12.30 -0.04
N ALA A 194 4.52 11.30 -0.53
CA ALA A 194 3.50 11.50 -1.55
C ALA A 194 2.31 12.33 -1.02
N LEU A 195 2.05 12.28 0.29
CA LEU A 195 0.90 12.92 0.92
C LEU A 195 1.23 14.26 1.60
N ALA A 196 2.45 14.41 2.14
CA ALA A 196 2.91 15.63 2.79
C ALA A 196 4.18 16.13 2.09
N MET A 197 4.06 17.24 1.36
CA MET A 197 5.16 17.87 0.61
C MET A 197 6.35 18.17 1.53
N SER A 198 7.33 17.27 1.59
CA SER A 198 8.54 17.45 2.40
C SER A 198 9.79 17.00 1.64
N SER A 199 10.80 17.86 1.61
CA SER A 199 11.78 17.94 0.53
C SER A 199 13.11 17.20 0.72
N SER A 200 13.33 16.41 1.77
CA SER A 200 14.52 15.54 1.82
C SER A 200 14.20 14.13 2.31
N LEU A 201 14.71 13.14 1.57
CA LEU A 201 14.42 11.72 1.75
C LEU A 201 15.63 10.94 2.25
N PHE A 202 16.83 11.25 1.75
CA PHE A 202 18.01 10.42 1.96
C PHE A 202 19.16 11.27 2.48
N LYS A 203 19.71 10.87 3.63
CA LYS A 203 20.95 11.42 4.18
C LYS A 203 22.16 10.56 3.85
N GLU A 204 21.92 9.35 3.35
CA GLU A 204 22.94 8.36 3.03
C GLU A 204 23.38 8.50 1.57
N GLU A 205 24.63 8.13 1.29
CA GLU A 205 25.10 7.98 -0.08
C GLU A 205 24.36 6.84 -0.77
N TYR A 206 23.93 7.08 -2.01
CA TYR A 206 23.26 6.12 -2.85
C TYR A 206 23.97 6.00 -4.19
N ARG A 207 23.77 4.88 -4.88
CA ARG A 207 24.39 4.65 -6.18
C ARG A 207 23.72 5.51 -7.24
N THR A 208 24.52 6.02 -8.17
CA THR A 208 24.00 6.68 -9.37
C THR A 208 23.27 5.68 -10.26
N TYR A 209 22.46 6.18 -11.21
CA TYR A 209 21.81 5.34 -12.20
C TYR A 209 22.81 4.45 -12.96
N ALA A 210 23.97 5.00 -13.34
CA ALA A 210 25.01 4.27 -14.05
C ALA A 210 25.60 3.13 -13.20
N GLN A 211 25.85 3.38 -11.91
CA GLN A 211 26.33 2.36 -10.98
C GLN A 211 25.27 1.27 -10.74
N ALA A 212 23.99 1.64 -10.60
CA ALA A 212 22.90 0.68 -10.49
C ALA A 212 22.79 -0.22 -11.75
N GLU A 213 22.96 0.37 -12.93
CA GLU A 213 22.96 -0.37 -14.19
C GLU A 213 24.18 -1.29 -14.34
N GLN A 214 25.37 -0.82 -13.97
CA GLN A 214 26.59 -1.64 -13.95
C GLN A 214 26.40 -2.86 -13.06
N LEU A 215 25.87 -2.65 -11.85
CA LEU A 215 25.62 -3.75 -10.90
C LEU A 215 24.57 -4.73 -11.42
N MET A 216 23.50 -4.23 -12.06
CA MET A 216 22.50 -5.06 -12.70
C MET A 216 23.10 -5.92 -13.81
N LYS A 217 23.92 -5.34 -14.69
CA LYS A 217 24.62 -6.06 -15.76
C LYS A 217 25.53 -7.16 -15.19
N ALA A 218 26.35 -6.84 -14.19
CA ALA A 218 27.20 -7.82 -13.51
C ALA A 218 26.39 -8.95 -12.85
N THR A 219 25.26 -8.61 -12.21
CA THR A 219 24.37 -9.60 -11.59
C THR A 219 23.71 -10.52 -12.63
N VAL A 220 23.32 -9.97 -13.78
CA VAL A 220 22.77 -10.75 -14.91
C VAL A 220 23.83 -11.68 -15.48
N GLN A 221 25.08 -11.21 -15.61
CA GLN A 221 26.19 -12.04 -16.06
C GLN A 221 26.43 -13.23 -15.12
N ALA A 222 26.52 -12.95 -13.81
CA ALA A 222 26.76 -13.97 -12.79
C ALA A 222 25.62 -15.00 -12.66
N PHE A 223 24.37 -14.52 -12.59
CA PHE A 223 23.25 -15.36 -12.12
C PHE A 223 22.09 -15.44 -13.12
N GLY A 224 22.13 -14.69 -14.21
CA GLY A 224 21.06 -14.62 -15.21
C GLY A 224 19.93 -13.65 -14.86
N VAL A 225 19.13 -13.32 -15.89
CA VAL A 225 18.08 -12.29 -15.83
C VAL A 225 17.04 -12.57 -14.75
N LYS A 226 16.56 -13.81 -14.63
CA LYS A 226 15.52 -14.17 -13.66
C LYS A 226 15.99 -13.98 -12.22
N ALA A 227 17.25 -14.30 -11.93
CA ALA A 227 17.86 -14.16 -10.62
C ALA A 227 18.10 -12.69 -10.25
N ALA A 228 18.65 -11.91 -11.19
CA ALA A 228 18.94 -10.49 -11.01
C ALA A 228 17.70 -9.66 -10.63
N LYS A 229 16.50 -10.07 -11.06
CA LYS A 229 15.24 -9.40 -10.70
C LYS A 229 14.71 -9.71 -9.30
N GLN A 230 15.35 -10.62 -8.57
CA GLN A 230 14.86 -11.07 -7.26
C GLN A 230 15.59 -10.35 -6.13
N THR A 231 14.81 -9.82 -5.18
CA THR A 231 15.31 -9.07 -4.02
C THR A 231 16.41 -9.77 -3.24
N ARG A 232 16.36 -11.11 -3.12
CA ARG A 232 17.35 -11.89 -2.36
C ARG A 232 18.76 -11.81 -2.94
N TYR A 233 18.92 -11.74 -4.27
CA TYR A 233 20.24 -11.67 -4.90
C TYR A 233 20.88 -10.33 -4.61
N ILE A 234 20.16 -9.24 -4.88
CA ILE A 234 20.70 -7.90 -4.62
C ILE A 234 20.92 -7.62 -3.14
N LYS A 235 20.13 -8.21 -2.23
CA LYS A 235 20.41 -8.17 -0.78
C LYS A 235 21.74 -8.83 -0.42
N ALA A 236 22.00 -10.03 -0.93
CA ALA A 236 23.25 -10.75 -0.70
C ALA A 236 24.45 -9.99 -1.28
N ILE A 237 24.30 -9.44 -2.49
CA ILE A 237 25.32 -8.64 -3.16
C ILE A 237 25.62 -7.35 -2.39
N ASN A 238 24.60 -6.67 -1.88
CA ASN A 238 24.78 -5.45 -1.11
C ASN A 238 25.57 -5.68 0.18
N TYR A 239 25.44 -6.86 0.80
CA TYR A 239 26.31 -7.25 1.92
C TYR A 239 27.76 -7.36 1.47
N GLY A 240 28.04 -8.03 0.34
CA GLY A 240 29.39 -8.03 -0.22
C GLY A 240 29.92 -6.62 -0.49
N ILE A 241 29.08 -5.71 -0.98
CA ILE A 241 29.46 -4.33 -1.28
C ILE A 241 29.81 -3.57 0.01
N SER A 242 29.09 -3.79 1.11
CA SER A 242 29.41 -3.14 2.40
C SER A 242 30.74 -3.63 2.96
N GLU A 243 31.09 -4.90 2.77
CA GLU A 243 32.35 -5.46 3.27
C GLU A 243 33.57 -5.17 2.39
N TYR A 244 33.39 -5.15 1.06
CA TYR A 244 34.51 -5.17 0.11
C TYR A 244 34.53 -4.03 -0.90
N GLY A 245 33.50 -3.18 -0.90
CA GLY A 245 33.36 -2.06 -1.82
C GLY A 245 32.73 -2.43 -3.17
N PHE A 246 32.15 -1.42 -3.82
CA PHE A 246 31.38 -1.59 -5.05
C PHE A 246 32.19 -2.17 -6.21
N ALA A 247 33.38 -1.64 -6.47
CA ALA A 247 34.23 -2.05 -7.60
C ALA A 247 34.63 -3.53 -7.46
N THR A 248 35.20 -3.90 -6.31
CA THR A 248 35.60 -5.28 -5.99
C THR A 248 34.47 -6.28 -6.23
N VAL A 249 33.25 -5.97 -5.77
CA VAL A 249 32.12 -6.89 -5.92
C VAL A 249 31.66 -6.98 -7.37
N CYS A 250 31.68 -5.88 -8.13
CA CYS A 250 31.37 -5.95 -9.55
C CYS A 250 32.36 -6.84 -10.31
N ASP A 251 33.65 -6.74 -10.00
CA ASP A 251 34.68 -7.57 -10.62
C ASP A 251 34.50 -9.06 -10.28
N VAL A 252 34.20 -9.35 -9.01
CA VAL A 252 33.88 -10.71 -8.55
C VAL A 252 32.63 -11.26 -9.23
N LEU A 253 31.56 -10.48 -9.36
CA LEU A 253 30.36 -10.94 -10.07
C LEU A 253 30.66 -11.27 -11.54
N ASN A 254 31.53 -10.50 -12.19
CA ASN A 254 31.91 -10.73 -13.57
C ASN A 254 32.81 -11.97 -13.76
N SER A 255 33.46 -12.47 -12.71
CA SER A 255 34.31 -13.67 -12.75
C SER A 255 33.59 -14.97 -12.39
N ILE A 256 32.33 -14.92 -11.94
CA ILE A 256 31.54 -16.12 -11.61
C ILE A 256 31.28 -16.94 -12.88
N GLU A 257 31.62 -18.23 -12.81
CA GLU A 257 31.49 -19.18 -13.91
C GLU A 257 30.18 -20.00 -13.82
N ALA A 258 29.88 -20.72 -14.91
CA ALA A 258 28.62 -21.45 -15.05
C ALA A 258 28.41 -22.55 -14.00
N THR A 259 29.47 -23.19 -13.52
CA THR A 259 29.41 -24.27 -12.52
C THR A 259 28.94 -23.76 -11.15
N GLU A 260 29.39 -22.56 -10.76
CA GLU A 260 29.02 -21.92 -9.51
C GLU A 260 27.59 -21.40 -9.54
N LYS A 261 27.18 -20.86 -10.70
CA LYS A 261 25.79 -20.49 -10.95
C LYS A 261 24.84 -21.67 -10.72
N LEU A 262 25.17 -22.85 -11.24
CA LEU A 262 24.37 -24.06 -11.04
C LEU A 262 24.24 -24.45 -9.55
N ARG A 263 25.32 -24.29 -8.77
CA ARG A 263 25.30 -24.52 -7.31
C ARG A 263 24.31 -23.58 -6.61
N ILE A 264 24.30 -22.30 -6.97
CA ILE A 264 23.36 -21.30 -6.41
C ILE A 264 21.92 -21.56 -6.86
N GLU A 265 21.71 -22.01 -8.10
CA GLU A 265 20.39 -22.37 -8.60
C GLU A 265 19.79 -23.55 -7.85
N ALA A 266 20.60 -24.60 -7.61
CA ALA A 266 20.23 -25.81 -6.88
C ALA A 266 20.02 -25.60 -5.37
N ALA A 267 20.60 -24.53 -4.78
CA ALA A 267 20.42 -24.20 -3.38
C ALA A 267 18.94 -23.93 -3.04
N LYS A 268 18.52 -24.39 -1.85
CA LYS A 268 17.18 -24.11 -1.32
C LYS A 268 16.95 -22.61 -1.20
N CYS A 269 15.71 -22.18 -1.43
CA CYS A 269 15.35 -20.76 -1.40
C CYS A 269 15.71 -20.04 -0.10
N GLU A 270 15.64 -20.73 1.03
CA GLU A 270 15.98 -20.21 2.37
C GLU A 270 17.50 -19.94 2.53
N ASP A 271 18.34 -20.75 1.88
CA ASP A 271 19.80 -20.65 1.99
C ASP A 271 20.43 -19.76 0.91
N LYS A 272 19.67 -19.37 -0.13
CA LYS A 272 20.21 -18.66 -1.31
C LYS A 272 20.97 -17.38 -0.94
N ILE A 273 20.53 -16.62 0.05
CA ILE A 273 21.24 -15.40 0.48
C ILE A 273 22.63 -15.76 1.00
N SER A 274 22.71 -16.69 1.96
CA SER A 274 23.95 -17.15 2.56
C SER A 274 24.89 -17.79 1.53
N CYS A 275 24.36 -18.59 0.60
CA CYS A 275 25.17 -19.19 -0.47
C CYS A 275 25.79 -18.14 -1.40
N ILE A 276 25.03 -17.10 -1.79
CA ILE A 276 25.54 -16.02 -2.63
C ILE A 276 26.59 -15.21 -1.87
N GLN A 277 26.34 -14.89 -0.60
CA GLN A 277 27.31 -14.18 0.25
C GLN A 277 28.61 -14.97 0.36
N HIS A 278 28.52 -16.27 0.65
CA HIS A 278 29.68 -17.14 0.76
C HIS A 278 30.49 -17.18 -0.54
N LEU A 279 29.81 -17.35 -1.69
CA LEU A 279 30.45 -17.32 -3.00
C LEU A 279 31.20 -16.01 -3.25
N ILE A 280 30.59 -14.86 -2.93
CA ILE A 280 31.25 -13.55 -3.08
C ILE A 280 32.48 -13.47 -2.18
N ILE A 281 32.38 -13.90 -0.91
CA ILE A 281 33.50 -13.89 0.04
C ILE A 281 34.66 -14.77 -0.47
N GLU A 282 34.38 -16.01 -0.88
CA GLU A 282 35.38 -16.94 -1.44
C GLU A 282 36.11 -16.31 -2.62
N ARG A 283 35.37 -15.76 -3.59
CA ARG A 283 35.95 -15.13 -4.78
C ARG A 283 36.74 -13.85 -4.49
N VAL A 284 36.32 -13.05 -3.51
CA VAL A 284 37.11 -11.88 -3.07
C VAL A 284 38.45 -12.33 -2.48
N ILE A 285 38.46 -13.40 -1.68
CA ILE A 285 39.71 -13.93 -1.08
C ILE A 285 40.64 -14.45 -2.16
N GLU A 286 40.13 -15.24 -3.12
CA GLU A 286 40.91 -15.75 -4.25
C GLU A 286 41.52 -14.61 -5.08
N MET A 287 40.73 -13.59 -5.41
CA MET A 287 41.18 -12.43 -6.20
C MET A 287 42.29 -11.67 -5.48
N ARG A 288 42.19 -11.46 -4.16
CA ARG A 288 43.22 -10.78 -3.37
C ARG A 288 44.51 -11.60 -3.27
N ASN A 289 44.41 -12.91 -3.13
CA ASN A 289 45.58 -13.80 -3.09
C ASN A 289 46.33 -13.81 -4.43
N ALA A 290 45.60 -13.78 -5.55
CA ALA A 290 46.20 -13.71 -6.89
C ALA A 290 46.89 -12.37 -7.17
N GLN A 291 46.49 -11.28 -6.52
CA GLN A 291 47.13 -9.96 -6.63
C GLN A 291 48.40 -9.81 -5.77
N GLN A 292 48.63 -10.73 -4.82
CA GLN A 292 49.80 -10.73 -3.93
C GLN A 292 50.94 -11.63 -4.42
N GLN A 293 50.73 -12.36 -5.53
CA GLN A 293 51.73 -13.19 -6.21
C GLN A 293 52.27 -12.47 -7.45
#